data_AF-A0A2N2NK37-F1
#
_entry.id   AF-A0A2N2NK37-F1
#
_cell.length_a   1.000
_cell.length_b   1.000
_cell.length_c   1.000
_cell.angle_alpha   90.00
_cell.angle_beta   90.00
_cell.angle_gamma   90.00
#
_symmetry.space_group_name_H-M   'P 1'
#
loop_
_entity.id
_entity.type
_entity.pdbx_description
1 polymer ?
#
loop_
_entity_poly.entity_id
_entity_poly.type
_entity_poly.pdbx_seq_one_letter_code
_entity_poly.pdbx_strand_id
1 'polypeptide(L)' 'MKNKKLPKLDKKTITISSLHEESDEIVYWHSKTPQERMEAIEVMRQIIYGYDPATTRLQRVLEITEQV' A
#
# COMPACT_ATOMS: atom_id res chain seq x y z
N MET A 1 -11.25 -26.51 -7.76
CA MET A 1 -10.57 -25.22 -7.48
C MET A 1 -11.60 -24.12 -7.56
N LYS A 2 -11.93 -23.45 -6.45
CA LYS A 2 -13.04 -22.47 -6.42
C LYS A 2 -12.61 -21.20 -7.18
N ASN A 3 -13.42 -20.77 -8.15
CA ASN A 3 -13.23 -19.53 -8.91
C ASN A 3 -13.24 -18.33 -7.94
N LYS A 4 -12.07 -17.85 -7.53
CA LYS A 4 -11.92 -16.65 -6.72
C LYS A 4 -12.22 -15.44 -7.61
N LYS A 5 -13.46 -14.94 -7.58
CA LYS A 5 -13.80 -13.66 -8.20
C LYS A 5 -12.95 -12.58 -7.54
N LEU A 6 -12.03 -11.99 -8.30
CA LEU A 6 -11.28 -10.83 -7.86
C LEU A 6 -12.26 -9.67 -7.60
N PRO A 7 -12.01 -8.84 -6.57
CA PRO A 7 -12.81 -7.64 -6.34
C PRO A 7 -12.82 -6.79 -7.62
N LYS A 8 -14.03 -6.39 -8.06
CA LYS A 8 -14.18 -5.53 -9.23
C LYS A 8 -13.80 -4.12 -8.83
N LEU A 9 -12.87 -3.53 -9.56
CA LEU A 9 -12.54 -2.11 -9.44
C LEU A 9 -13.76 -1.27 -9.83
N ASP A 10 -14.16 -0.34 -8.97
CA ASP A 10 -15.12 0.69 -9.36
C ASP A 10 -14.40 1.70 -10.25
N LYS A 11 -14.75 1.70 -11.54
CA LYS A 11 -14.11 2.59 -12.52
C LYS A 11 -14.64 4.02 -12.42
N LYS A 12 -15.73 4.27 -11.70
CA LYS A 12 -16.31 5.61 -11.54
C LYS A 12 -15.44 6.54 -10.71
N THR A 13 -14.53 5.98 -9.90
CA THR A 13 -13.60 6.74 -9.07
C THR A 13 -12.29 7.07 -9.80
N ILE A 14 -12.14 6.67 -11.07
CA ILE A 14 -10.94 6.91 -11.86
C ILE A 14 -11.18 8.14 -12.74
N THR A 15 -10.36 9.16 -12.57
CA THR A 15 -10.35 10.36 -13.41
C THR A 15 -9.15 10.33 -14.33
N ILE A 16 -9.34 10.66 -15.61
CA ILE A 16 -8.26 10.83 -16.59
C ILE A 16 -8.05 12.33 -16.77
N SER A 17 -6.89 12.83 -16.35
CA SER A 17 -6.49 14.23 -16.48
C SER A 17 -5.30 14.37 -17.42
N SER A 18 -5.13 15.58 -17.97
CA SER A 18 -3.97 15.91 -18.81
C SER A 18 -2.73 16.12 -17.93
N LEU A 19 -1.56 15.63 -18.38
CA LEU A 19 -0.29 15.86 -17.70
C LEU A 19 0.17 17.32 -17.75
N HIS A 20 -0.40 18.12 -18.66
CA HIS A 20 -0.07 19.54 -18.84
C HIS A 20 -1.01 20.49 -18.09
N GLU A 21 -2.04 19.97 -17.45
CA GLU A 21 -2.98 20.74 -16.64
C GLU A 21 -2.57 20.70 -15.16
N GLU A 22 -3.09 21.65 -14.37
CA GLU A 22 -2.87 21.66 -12.93
C GLU A 22 -3.51 20.41 -12.28
N SER A 23 -2.76 19.74 -11.43
CA SER A 23 -3.18 18.48 -10.80
C SER A 23 -4.10 18.73 -9.60
N ASP A 24 -5.22 18.02 -9.56
CA ASP A 24 -6.16 18.00 -8.44
C ASP A 24 -5.70 17.07 -7.29
N GLU A 25 -4.59 16.37 -7.46
CA GLU A 25 -4.04 15.43 -6.47
C GLU A 25 -3.77 16.10 -5.11
N ILE A 26 -3.23 17.33 -5.11
CA ILE A 26 -2.94 18.07 -3.87
C ILE A 26 -4.23 18.32 -3.09
N VAL A 27 -5.27 18.78 -3.78
CA VAL A 27 -6.59 19.05 -3.17
C VAL A 27 -7.19 17.75 -2.64
N TYR A 28 -7.09 16.67 -3.41
CA TYR A 28 -7.54 15.35 -2.98
C TYR A 28 -6.83 14.90 -1.70
N TRP A 29 -5.49 14.96 -1.64
CA TRP A 29 -4.73 14.52 -0.46
C TRP A 29 -4.97 15.40 0.77
N HIS A 30 -5.22 16.69 0.60
CA HIS A 30 -5.61 17.58 1.70
C HIS A 30 -7.02 17.28 2.23
N SER A 31 -7.92 16.74 1.41
CA SER A 31 -9.24 16.29 1.88
C SER A 31 -9.18 15.04 2.78
N LYS A 32 -8.05 14.32 2.81
CA LYS A 32 -7.87 13.09 3.59
C LYS A 32 -7.30 13.34 4.97
N THR A 33 -7.75 12.55 5.92
CA THR A 33 -7.18 12.53 7.27
C THR A 33 -5.71 12.08 7.24
N PRO A 34 -4.90 12.45 8.24
CA PRO A 34 -3.54 11.95 8.35
C PRO A 34 -3.45 10.41 8.38
N GLN A 35 -4.41 9.75 9.03
CA GLN A 35 -4.52 8.28 9.11
C GLN A 35 -4.68 7.65 7.72
N GLU A 36 -5.66 8.12 6.93
CA GLU A 36 -5.90 7.60 5.57
C GLU A 36 -4.67 7.79 4.66
N ARG A 37 -3.96 8.92 4.81
CA ARG A 37 -2.71 9.18 4.07
C ARG A 37 -1.62 8.19 4.45
N MET A 38 -1.49 7.88 5.74
CA MET A 38 -0.51 6.90 6.22
C MET A 38 -0.80 5.50 5.65
N GLU A 39 -2.08 5.09 5.66
CA GLU A 39 -2.52 3.82 5.10
C GLU A 39 -2.23 3.72 3.58
N ALA A 40 -2.50 4.78 2.83
CA ALA A 40 -2.19 4.84 1.40
C ALA A 40 -0.68 4.71 1.11
N ILE A 41 0.16 5.37 1.92
CA ILE A 41 1.62 5.26 1.82
C ILE A 41 2.09 3.84 2.12
N GLU A 42 1.53 3.15 3.11
CA GLU A 42 1.88 1.76 3.40
C GLU A 42 1.53 0.84 2.23
N VAL A 43 0.39 1.04 1.58
CA VAL A 43 0.04 0.31 0.35
C VAL A 43 1.07 0.57 -0.75
N MET A 44 1.46 1.82 -0.97
CA MET A 44 2.52 2.15 -1.94
C MET A 44 3.85 1.48 -1.59
N ARG A 45 4.25 1.49 -0.32
CA ARG A 45 5.47 0.82 0.16
C ARG A 45 5.42 -0.67 -0.17
N GLN A 46 4.29 -1.34 0.09
CA GLN A 46 4.13 -2.76 -0.20
C GLN A 46 4.25 -3.06 -1.70
N ILE A 47 3.66 -2.22 -2.55
CA ILE A 47 3.72 -2.37 -4.02
C ILE A 47 5.15 -2.15 -4.53
N ILE A 48 5.80 -1.05 -4.14
CA ILE A 48 7.12 -0.65 -4.65
C ILE A 48 8.21 -1.64 -4.24
N TYR A 49 8.17 -2.11 -2.99
CA TYR A 49 9.21 -2.98 -2.45
C TYR A 49 8.92 -4.47 -2.61
N GLY A 50 7.83 -4.84 -3.31
CA GLY A 50 7.48 -6.25 -3.53
C GLY A 50 7.24 -6.98 -2.22
N TYR A 51 6.47 -6.37 -1.31
CA TYR A 51 6.15 -6.95 -0.02
C TYR A 51 5.43 -8.28 -0.20
N ASP A 52 6.11 -9.35 0.19
CA ASP A 52 5.53 -10.67 0.31
C ASP A 52 5.33 -10.99 1.81
N PRO A 53 4.07 -11.07 2.27
CA PRO A 53 3.76 -11.38 3.67
C PRO A 53 4.24 -12.78 4.09
N ALA A 54 4.55 -13.68 3.14
CA ALA A 54 5.10 -15.01 3.43
C ALA A 54 6.63 -15.04 3.59
N THR A 55 7.37 -14.04 3.06
CA THR A 55 8.84 -13.93 3.18
C THR A 55 9.29 -12.77 4.06
N THR A 56 8.37 -12.02 4.67
CA THR A 56 8.68 -11.06 5.74
C THR A 56 9.24 -11.85 6.92
N ARG A 57 10.56 -12.02 6.89
CA ARG A 57 11.33 -12.80 7.85
C ARG A 57 10.97 -12.29 9.24
N LEU A 58 10.51 -13.20 10.11
CA LEU A 58 10.26 -12.89 11.51
C LEU A 58 11.43 -12.08 12.06
N GLN A 59 11.12 -10.97 12.72
CA GLN A 59 12.12 -10.13 13.36
C GLN A 59 12.98 -11.04 14.26
N ARG A 60 14.30 -11.07 14.02
CA ARG A 60 15.22 -11.85 14.85
C ARG A 60 15.37 -11.12 16.18
N VAL A 61 14.45 -11.40 17.10
CA VAL A 61 14.47 -10.89 18.48
C VAL A 61 15.30 -11.78 19.39
N LEU A 62 15.62 -13.01 18.97
CA LEU A 62 16.40 -13.96 19.77
C LEU A 62 17.89 -13.88 19.41
N GLU A 63 18.70 -13.45 20.38
CA GLU A 63 20.16 -13.57 20.40
C GLU A 63 20.55 -15.03 20.78
N ILE A 64 21.56 -15.59 20.12
CA ILE A 64 22.08 -16.92 20.49
C ILE A 64 22.90 -16.74 21.78
N THR A 65 22.42 -17.30 22.90
CA THR A 65 23.22 -17.41 24.14
C THR A 65 24.02 -18.71 24.13
N GLU A 66 25.29 -18.65 24.52
CA GLU A 66 26.12 -19.85 24.69
C GLU A 66 25.75 -20.55 26.01
N GLN A 67 25.62 -21.88 25.98
CA GLN A 67 25.41 -22.67 27.20
C GLN A 67 26.70 -22.69 28.02
N VAL A 68 26.61 -22.25 29.27
CA VAL A 68 27.68 -22.35 30.29
C VAL A 68 27.72 -23.75 30.86
#